data_AF-X1C233-F1
#
_entry.id   AF-X1C233-F1
#
_cell.length_a   1.000
_cell.length_b   1.000
_cell.length_c   1.000
_cell.angle_alpha   90.00
_cell.angle_beta   90.00
_cell.angle_gamma   90.00
#
_symmetry.space_group_name_H-M   'P 1'
#
loop_
_entity.id
_entity.type
_entity.pdbx_description
1 polymer ?
#
loop_
_entity_poly.entity_id
_entity_poly.type
_entity_poly.pdbx_seq_one_letter_code
_entity_poly.pdbx_strand_id
1 'polypeptide(L)'
;DLNYVKHVYYKFVCKIDPNIIKTDLLTFINSVKAEGVPITPRYPLPLPLQKIFKEKSGYGKTHCPYDCDKYGLEPAFTHGHWPEAEGIGQEAFVLLVHPTINEEDLDDVVAAVSKVAKAYSVE
;
A
#
# COMPACT_ATOMS: atom_id res chain seq x y z
N ASP A 1 14.53 14.23 -23.62
CA ASP A 1 13.28 13.72 -24.20
C ASP A 1 13.34 12.20 -24.17
N LEU A 2 12.55 11.54 -23.32
CA LEU A 2 12.63 10.09 -23.02
C LEU A 2 11.56 9.29 -23.79
N ASN A 3 11.24 9.69 -25.02
CA ASN A 3 10.17 9.10 -25.85
C ASN A 3 10.35 7.61 -26.21
N TYR A 4 11.46 6.98 -25.80
CA TYR A 4 11.73 5.55 -26.00
C TYR A 4 11.50 4.70 -24.73
N VAL A 5 11.21 5.31 -23.58
CA VAL A 5 10.97 4.59 -22.32
C VAL A 5 9.49 4.65 -21.97
N LYS A 6 8.86 3.49 -21.77
CA LYS A 6 7.47 3.37 -21.32
C LYS A 6 7.42 2.79 -19.92
N HIS A 7 6.55 3.34 -19.07
CA HIS A 7 6.32 2.80 -17.74
C HIS A 7 5.66 1.42 -17.83
N VAL A 8 6.15 0.46 -17.05
CA VAL A 8 5.57 -0.88 -16.95
C VAL A 8 4.99 -1.04 -15.56
N TYR A 9 3.69 -1.30 -15.48
CA TYR A 9 2.99 -1.46 -14.21
C TYR A 9 3.01 -2.92 -13.80
N TYR A 10 3.81 -3.25 -12.77
CA TYR A 10 3.63 -4.51 -12.02
C TYR A 10 2.40 -4.44 -11.09
N LYS A 11 2.03 -3.23 -10.67
CA LYS A 11 0.89 -2.92 -9.80
C LYS A 11 0.30 -1.58 -10.21
N PHE A 12 -1.02 -1.46 -10.23
CA PHE A 12 -1.69 -0.16 -10.34
C PHE A 12 -2.07 0.32 -8.95
N VAL A 13 -1.28 1.25 -8.41
CA VAL A 13 -1.45 1.76 -7.05
C VAL A 13 -2.24 3.06 -7.11
N CYS A 14 -3.30 3.12 -6.31
CA CYS A 14 -4.15 4.29 -6.15
C CYS A 14 -4.12 4.74 -4.70
N LYS A 15 -4.56 5.97 -4.47
CA LYS A 15 -4.65 6.57 -3.13
C LYS A 15 -6.03 7.20 -2.94
N ILE A 16 -6.64 7.01 -1.77
CA ILE A 16 -7.82 7.81 -1.38
C ILE A 16 -7.35 9.16 -0.83
N ASP A 17 -8.09 10.22 -1.14
CA ASP A 17 -7.91 11.51 -0.47
C ASP A 17 -8.87 11.58 0.73
N PRO A 18 -8.36 11.64 1.98
CA PRO A 18 -9.21 11.72 3.18
C PRO A 18 -10.03 13.03 3.25
N ASN A 19 -9.68 14.05 2.46
CA ASN A 19 -10.48 15.26 2.34
C ASN A 19 -11.74 15.03 1.50
N ILE A 20 -11.72 14.07 0.58
CA ILE A 20 -12.82 13.74 -0.32
C ILE A 20 -13.59 12.55 0.22
N ILE A 21 -12.91 11.43 0.48
CA ILE A 21 -13.48 10.15 0.92
C ILE A 21 -13.52 10.11 2.45
N LYS A 22 -14.73 10.12 3.04
CA LYS A 22 -14.97 10.19 4.49
C LYS A 22 -15.13 8.81 5.14
N THR A 23 -14.25 7.89 4.78
CA THR A 23 -14.16 6.57 5.41
C THR A 23 -12.70 6.12 5.47
N ASP A 24 -12.39 5.14 6.33
CA ASP A 24 -11.05 4.56 6.38
C ASP A 24 -10.80 3.64 5.17
N LEU A 25 -9.52 3.43 4.86
CA LEU A 25 -9.10 2.65 3.69
C LEU A 25 -9.62 1.21 3.71
N LEU A 26 -9.70 0.55 4.87
CA LEU A 26 -10.15 -0.84 4.93
C LEU A 26 -11.64 -0.94 4.65
N THR A 27 -12.44 -0.01 5.18
CA THR A 27 -13.86 0.11 4.86
C THR A 27 -14.05 0.36 3.36
N PHE A 28 -13.32 1.31 2.77
CA PHE A 28 -13.36 1.56 1.32
C PHE A 28 -13.05 0.30 0.49
N ILE A 29 -11.95 -0.39 0.83
CA ILE A 29 -11.51 -1.62 0.16
C ILE A 29 -12.56 -2.71 0.27
N ASN A 30 -13.14 -2.92 1.46
CA ASN A 30 -14.14 -3.97 1.66
C ASN A 30 -15.42 -3.68 0.89
N SER A 31 -15.82 -2.41 0.77
CA SER A 31 -16.97 -2.00 -0.05
C SER A 31 -16.71 -2.24 -1.54
N VAL A 32 -15.51 -1.93 -2.06
CA VAL A 32 -15.15 -2.25 -3.46
C VAL A 32 -15.11 -3.77 -3.69
N LYS A 33 -14.58 -4.56 -2.74
CA LYS A 33 -14.61 -6.03 -2.84
C LYS A 33 -16.04 -6.58 -2.91
N ALA A 34 -16.98 -5.98 -2.18
CA ALA A 34 -18.37 -6.39 -2.18
C ALA A 34 -19.05 -6.19 -3.55
N GLU A 35 -18.54 -5.28 -4.38
CA GLU A 35 -18.95 -5.11 -5.79
C GLU A 35 -18.29 -6.14 -6.73
N GLY A 36 -17.50 -7.09 -6.21
CA GLY A 36 -16.86 -8.16 -6.98
C GLY A 36 -15.44 -7.85 -7.48
N VAL A 37 -14.90 -6.67 -7.17
CA VAL A 37 -13.59 -6.24 -7.66
C VAL A 37 -12.44 -6.64 -6.71
N PRO A 38 -11.40 -7.35 -7.19
CA PRO A 38 -10.21 -7.63 -6.40
C PRO A 38 -9.39 -6.35 -6.14
N ILE A 39 -9.26 -6.01 -4.86
CA ILE A 39 -8.52 -4.83 -4.38
C ILE A 39 -7.82 -5.19 -3.06
N THR A 40 -6.60 -4.69 -2.84
CA THR A 40 -5.87 -4.93 -1.57
C THR A 40 -5.18 -3.68 -1.05
N PRO A 41 -4.98 -3.54 0.28
CA PRO A 41 -4.22 -2.43 0.82
C PRO A 41 -2.75 -2.52 0.37
N ARG A 42 -2.11 -1.36 0.20
CA ARG A 42 -0.71 -1.30 -0.24
C ARG A 42 0.15 -0.60 0.80
N TYR A 43 1.17 -1.32 1.28
CA TYR A 43 2.13 -0.85 2.28
C TYR A 43 1.50 -0.39 3.60
N PRO A 44 0.62 -1.18 4.26
CA PRO A 44 -0.06 -0.73 5.48
C PRO A 44 0.91 -0.43 6.65
N LEU A 45 2.10 -1.03 6.64
CA LEU A 45 3.15 -0.78 7.62
C LEU A 45 4.51 -0.67 6.92
N PRO A 46 5.23 0.46 7.05
CA PRO A 46 6.59 0.62 6.55
C PRO A 46 7.50 -0.51 7.03
N LEU A 47 8.43 -0.94 6.17
CA LEU A 47 9.34 -2.05 6.46
C LEU A 47 10.00 -1.94 7.84
N PRO A 48 10.62 -0.80 8.23
CA PRO A 48 11.31 -0.72 9.53
C PRO A 48 10.39 -0.97 10.73
N LEU A 49 9.09 -0.69 10.60
CA LEU A 49 8.11 -0.86 11.67
C LEU A 49 7.52 -2.27 11.72
N GLN A 50 7.83 -3.14 10.75
CA GLN A 50 7.37 -4.52 10.78
C GLN A 50 8.05 -5.30 11.90
N LYS A 51 7.33 -6.31 12.41
CA LYS A 51 7.74 -7.16 13.54
C LYS A 51 9.18 -7.65 13.44
N ILE A 52 9.59 -8.13 12.26
CA ILE A 52 10.93 -8.67 12.02
C ILE A 52 12.05 -7.66 12.34
N PHE A 53 11.85 -6.38 11.99
CA PHE A 53 12.83 -5.32 12.24
C PHE A 53 12.73 -4.78 13.67
N LYS A 54 11.52 -4.59 14.20
CA LYS A 54 11.32 -4.11 15.59
C LYS A 54 11.83 -5.10 16.62
N GLU A 55 11.61 -6.39 16.40
CA GLU A 55 12.08 -7.46 17.28
C GLU A 55 13.51 -7.91 16.94
N LYS A 56 14.16 -7.25 15.96
CA LYS A 56 15.54 -7.54 15.57
C LYS A 56 15.75 -9.04 15.27
N SER A 57 14.76 -9.66 14.65
CA SER A 57 14.74 -11.09 14.34
C SER A 57 15.05 -11.33 12.85
N GLY A 58 15.41 -12.56 12.49
CA GLY A 58 15.66 -12.94 11.09
C GLY A 58 17.08 -13.39 10.76
N TYR A 59 18.03 -13.26 11.69
CA TYR A 59 19.42 -13.69 11.51
C TYR A 59 19.76 -15.03 12.19
N GLY A 60 18.73 -15.82 12.52
CA GLY A 60 18.86 -17.20 13.00
C GLY A 60 19.61 -17.30 14.32
N LYS A 61 20.79 -17.95 14.29
CA LYS A 61 21.66 -18.14 15.47
C LYS A 61 22.48 -16.89 15.82
N THR A 62 22.40 -15.85 15.00
CA THR A 62 23.12 -14.59 15.22
C THR A 62 22.11 -13.46 15.38
N HIS A 63 22.49 -12.43 16.11
CA HIS A 63 21.74 -11.17 16.19
C HIS A 63 22.43 -10.02 15.45
N CYS A 64 23.57 -10.28 14.78
CA CYS A 64 24.23 -9.33 13.89
C CYS A 64 23.33 -9.03 12.66
N PRO A 65 23.10 -7.76 12.26
CA PRO A 65 23.86 -6.56 12.61
C PRO A 65 23.36 -5.79 13.85
N TYR A 66 22.38 -6.30 14.59
CA TYR A 66 21.71 -5.55 15.66
C TYR A 66 22.46 -5.49 17.00
N ASP A 67 23.34 -6.45 17.28
CA ASP A 67 24.08 -6.55 18.55
C ASP A 67 25.57 -6.90 18.35
N CYS A 68 26.11 -6.62 17.16
CA CYS A 68 27.51 -6.90 16.81
C CYS A 68 28.26 -5.63 16.43
N ASP A 69 29.57 -5.60 16.70
CA ASP A 69 30.44 -4.45 16.45
C ASP A 69 30.64 -4.14 14.95
N LYS A 70 30.12 -4.97 14.04
CA LYS A 70 30.30 -4.79 12.58
C LYS A 70 29.51 -3.62 12.02
N TYR A 71 28.32 -3.34 12.57
CA TYR A 71 27.51 -2.20 12.15
C TYR A 71 27.77 -0.98 13.03
N GLY A 72 27.96 -1.20 14.34
CA GLY A 72 28.39 -0.15 15.29
C GLY A 72 27.33 0.91 15.59
N LEU A 73 26.08 0.72 15.14
CA LEU A 73 24.95 1.60 15.41
C LEU A 73 23.77 0.78 15.95
N GLU A 74 22.99 1.40 16.84
CA GLU A 74 21.73 0.85 17.34
C GLU A 74 20.56 1.50 16.59
N PRO A 75 20.02 0.88 15.53
CA PRO A 75 18.91 1.48 14.78
C PRO A 75 17.63 1.50 15.63
N ALA A 76 17.04 2.68 15.80
CA ALA A 76 15.75 2.87 16.44
C ALA A 76 14.63 2.91 15.40
N PHE A 77 13.85 1.84 15.32
CA PHE A 77 12.68 1.75 14.44
C PHE A 77 11.41 2.16 15.17
N THR A 78 11.21 3.47 15.30
CA THR A 78 10.06 4.07 15.99
C THR A 78 9.14 4.80 15.02
N HIS A 79 7.86 4.90 15.38
CA HIS A 79 6.89 5.71 14.66
C HIS A 79 7.34 7.18 14.59
N GLY A 80 6.98 7.86 13.49
CA GLY A 80 7.29 9.26 13.25
C GLY A 80 8.62 9.50 12.54
N HIS A 81 9.46 8.49 12.36
CA HIS A 81 10.69 8.61 11.55
C HIS A 81 10.41 8.57 10.04
N TRP A 82 9.24 8.06 9.61
CA TRP A 82 8.84 8.00 8.20
C TRP A 82 7.39 8.45 8.01
N PRO A 83 7.06 9.71 8.33
CA PRO A 83 5.67 10.19 8.35
C PRO A 83 4.96 9.97 7.01
N GLU A 84 5.64 10.18 5.88
CA GLU A 84 5.07 9.95 4.55
C GLU A 84 4.77 8.47 4.28
N ALA A 85 5.68 7.57 4.64
CA ALA A 85 5.48 6.13 4.43
C ALA A 85 4.38 5.59 5.34
N GLU A 86 4.30 6.09 6.58
CA GLU A 86 3.24 5.76 7.53
C GLU A 86 1.88 6.29 7.05
N GLY A 87 1.84 7.51 6.51
CA GLY A 87 0.63 8.12 5.95
C GLY A 87 0.11 7.37 4.72
N ILE A 88 0.98 7.09 3.74
CA ILE A 88 0.61 6.33 2.52
C ILE A 88 -0.01 4.97 2.87
N GLY A 89 0.47 4.30 3.92
CA GLY A 89 -0.08 3.01 4.35
C GLY A 89 -1.55 3.05 4.78
N GLN A 90 -2.05 4.24 5.15
CA GLN A 90 -3.45 4.47 5.51
C GLN A 90 -4.32 4.89 4.32
N GLU A 91 -3.73 5.18 3.16
CA GLU A 91 -4.43 5.77 2.02
C GLU A 91 -4.32 4.95 0.73
N ALA A 92 -3.31 4.08 0.61
CA ALA A 92 -2.99 3.41 -0.63
C ALA A 92 -3.57 2.01 -0.77
N PHE A 93 -4.11 1.71 -1.95
CA PHE A 93 -4.56 0.39 -2.36
C PHE A 93 -3.99 0.03 -3.74
N VAL A 94 -4.11 -1.25 -4.10
CA VAL A 94 -3.69 -1.76 -5.40
C VAL A 94 -4.84 -2.48 -6.10
N LEU A 95 -4.97 -2.20 -7.39
CA LEU A 95 -5.82 -2.89 -8.35
C LEU A 95 -4.99 -3.87 -9.18
N LEU A 96 -5.64 -4.91 -9.71
CA LEU A 96 -4.98 -5.91 -10.54
C LEU A 96 -4.63 -5.34 -11.92
N VAL A 97 -3.47 -5.75 -12.44
CA VAL A 97 -2.98 -5.44 -13.79
C VAL A 97 -2.47 -6.71 -14.49
N HIS A 98 -3.10 -7.83 -14.18
CA HIS A 98 -2.69 -9.12 -14.74
C HIS A 98 -2.87 -9.11 -16.27
N PRO A 99 -1.98 -9.75 -17.06
CA PRO A 99 -2.08 -9.74 -18.53
C PRO A 99 -3.37 -10.32 -19.12
N THR A 100 -4.18 -10.99 -18.31
CA THR A 100 -5.48 -11.56 -18.74
C THR A 100 -6.66 -10.60 -18.55
N ILE A 101 -6.43 -9.43 -17.94
CA ILE A 101 -7.47 -8.40 -17.78
C ILE A 101 -7.76 -7.80 -19.14
N ASN A 102 -9.04 -7.72 -19.49
CA ASN A 102 -9.53 -7.09 -20.71
C ASN A 102 -10.21 -5.74 -20.42
N GLU A 103 -10.70 -5.05 -21.45
CA GLU A 103 -11.35 -3.73 -21.30
C GLU A 103 -12.65 -3.80 -20.49
N GLU A 104 -13.45 -4.86 -20.65
CA GLU A 104 -14.70 -5.04 -19.89
C GLU A 104 -14.43 -5.22 -18.39
N ASP A 105 -13.38 -5.98 -18.04
CA ASP A 105 -12.92 -6.11 -16.65
C ASP A 105 -12.53 -4.74 -16.06
N LEU A 106 -11.90 -3.87 -16.87
CA LEU A 106 -11.51 -2.52 -16.44
C LEU A 106 -12.74 -1.62 -16.25
N ASP A 107 -13.75 -1.73 -17.11
CA ASP A 107 -15.00 -1.01 -16.98
C ASP A 107 -15.73 -1.39 -15.67
N ASP A 108 -15.78 -2.68 -15.34
CA ASP A 108 -16.33 -3.17 -14.07
C ASP A 108 -15.56 -2.60 -12.87
N VAL A 109 -14.22 -2.58 -12.93
CA VAL A 109 -13.37 -1.98 -11.91
C VAL A 109 -13.67 -0.50 -11.73
N VAL A 110 -13.75 0.26 -12.83
CA VAL A 110 -14.05 1.71 -12.80
C VAL A 110 -15.45 1.96 -12.24
N ALA A 111 -16.45 1.17 -12.64
CA ALA A 111 -17.82 1.29 -12.16
C ALA A 111 -17.92 1.06 -10.65
N ALA A 112 -17.33 -0.04 -10.16
CA ALA A 112 -17.32 -0.39 -8.74
C ALA A 112 -16.60 0.67 -7.89
N VAL A 113 -15.38 1.05 -8.28
CA VAL A 113 -14.60 2.06 -7.56
C VAL A 113 -15.32 3.40 -7.55
N SER A 114 -15.90 3.82 -8.68
CA SER A 114 -16.64 5.08 -8.77
C SER A 114 -17.91 5.07 -7.92
N LYS A 115 -18.65 3.95 -7.90
CA LYS A 115 -19.85 3.79 -7.06
C LYS A 115 -19.50 3.94 -5.59
N VAL A 116 -18.48 3.22 -5.12
CA VAL A 116 -18.05 3.24 -3.72
C VAL A 116 -17.46 4.61 -3.35
N ALA A 117 -16.65 5.22 -4.23
CA ALA A 117 -16.11 6.55 -4.02
C ALA A 117 -17.21 7.60 -3.84
N LYS A 118 -18.25 7.57 -4.68
CA LYS A 118 -19.42 8.47 -4.56
C LYS A 118 -20.19 8.26 -3.26
N ALA A 119 -20.33 7.00 -2.82
CA ALA A 119 -21.04 6.70 -1.57
C ALA A 119 -20.34 7.25 -0.32
N TYR A 120 -19.03 7.48 -0.39
CA TYR A 120 -18.22 8.01 0.72
C TYR A 120 -17.68 9.42 0.48
N SER A 121 -17.93 10.03 -0.68
CA SER A 121 -17.49 11.39 -0.96
C SER A 121 -18.34 12.42 -0.23
N VAL A 122 -17.74 13.55 0.17
CA VAL A 122 -18.52 14.75 0.52
C VAL A 122 -19.29 15.26 -0.71
N GLU A 123 -20.51 15.78 -0.49
CA GLU A 123 -21.25 16.55 -1.50
C GLU A 123 -20.47 17.81 -1.92
#